data_AF-A0A9C9NHG9-F1
#
_entry.id   AF-A0A9C9NHG9-F1
#
_cell.length_a   1.000
_cell.length_b   1.000
_cell.length_c   1.000
_cell.angle_alpha   90.00
_cell.angle_beta   90.00
_cell.angle_gamma   90.00
#
_symmetry.space_group_name_H-M   'P 1'
#
loop_
_entity.id
_entity.type
_entity.pdbx_description
1 polymer ?
#
loop_
_entity_poly.entity_id
_entity_poly.type
_entity_poly.pdbx_seq_one_letter_code
_entity_poly.pdbx_strand_id
1 'polypeptide(L)'
;MSKDRLGAVRELFSGLAKILGPDPDVHLPADLRPDEGYFQIKKFNDEQQLVFGWASVSMRVDGELIVDRQGDIIEPDELEKAAYDFVLNFRGSGVQHEGDEQGQIVESVVFTPEKLAVMGLAKDALPLGWWIGVKITDAAVFKQVKEGKLPMFSIQGSAEREEAA
;
A
#
# COMPACT_ATOMS: atom_id res chain seq x y z
N MET A 1 -28.97 -7.46 14.90
CA MET A 1 -27.57 -7.93 14.89
C MET A 1 -26.72 -6.69 14.72
N SER A 2 -25.97 -6.33 15.77
CA SER A 2 -25.18 -5.11 15.84
C SER A 2 -24.05 -5.20 14.82
N LYS A 3 -23.92 -4.20 13.94
CA LYS A 3 -22.66 -4.02 13.19
C LYS A 3 -21.65 -3.60 14.25
N ASP A 4 -20.67 -4.44 14.50
CA ASP A 4 -19.52 -4.08 15.34
C ASP A 4 -18.97 -2.75 14.81
N ARG A 5 -18.83 -1.78 15.72
CA ARG A 5 -18.34 -0.46 15.39
C ARG A 5 -16.86 -0.62 15.03
N LEU A 6 -16.56 -0.60 13.74
CA LEU A 6 -15.19 -0.61 13.24
C LEU A 6 -14.49 0.64 13.81
N GLY A 7 -13.46 0.43 14.62
CA GLY A 7 -12.64 1.49 15.21
C GLY A 7 -11.78 2.17 14.14
N ALA A 8 -11.53 3.47 14.30
CA ALA A 8 -10.57 4.18 13.47
C ALA A 8 -9.15 3.84 13.95
N VAL A 9 -8.24 3.57 13.01
CA VAL A 9 -6.86 3.22 13.34
C VAL A 9 -5.92 4.33 12.97
N ARG A 10 -5.12 4.77 13.94
CA ARG A 10 -4.01 5.70 13.72
C ARG A 10 -2.77 4.88 13.39
N GLU A 11 -2.45 4.82 12.10
CA GLU A 11 -1.28 4.13 11.58
C GLU A 11 -0.05 5.04 11.57
N LEU A 12 1.07 4.51 12.04
CA LEU A 12 2.39 5.11 11.88
C LEU A 12 3.28 4.12 11.14
N PHE A 13 3.63 4.41 9.89
CA PHE A 13 4.62 3.60 9.19
C PHE A 13 6.01 3.83 9.79
N SER A 14 6.62 2.75 10.27
CA SER A 14 7.96 2.76 10.85
C SER A 14 8.83 1.78 10.06
N GLY A 15 9.81 2.31 9.33
CA GLY A 15 10.81 1.49 8.65
C GLY A 15 10.69 1.46 7.12
N LEU A 16 10.86 0.29 6.53
CA LEU A 16 11.21 0.09 5.12
C LEU A 16 10.01 -0.36 4.28
N ALA A 17 9.86 0.14 3.05
CA ALA A 17 8.89 -0.38 2.09
C ALA A 17 9.38 -1.71 1.52
N LYS A 18 8.58 -2.77 1.54
CA LYS A 18 9.03 -4.10 1.14
C LYS A 18 8.28 -4.60 -0.07
N ILE A 19 9.01 -5.24 -0.97
CA ILE A 19 8.40 -6.01 -2.05
C ILE A 19 8.31 -7.46 -1.57
N LEU A 20 7.10 -8.00 -1.57
CA LEU A 20 6.79 -9.32 -1.04
C LEU A 20 6.48 -10.31 -2.15
N GLY A 21 6.77 -11.58 -1.88
CA GLY A 21 6.35 -12.72 -2.69
C GLY A 21 4.90 -13.13 -2.48
N PRO A 22 4.41 -14.15 -3.21
CA PRO A 22 3.10 -14.73 -2.94
C PRO A 22 3.03 -15.22 -1.49
N ASP A 23 1.95 -14.85 -0.79
CA ASP A 23 1.75 -15.17 0.62
C ASP A 23 1.24 -16.62 0.79
N PRO A 24 2.01 -17.52 1.44
CA PRO A 24 1.63 -18.92 1.57
C PRO A 24 0.52 -19.18 2.59
N ASP A 25 0.26 -18.25 3.52
CA ASP A 25 -0.68 -18.45 4.64
C ASP A 25 -2.07 -17.83 4.39
N VAL A 26 -2.29 -17.27 3.20
CA VAL A 26 -3.59 -16.73 2.78
C VAL A 26 -4.51 -17.87 2.31
N HIS A 27 -5.37 -18.34 3.21
CA HIS A 27 -6.58 -19.09 2.88
C HIS A 27 -7.81 -18.24 3.26
N LEU A 28 -8.28 -17.43 2.32
CA LEU A 28 -9.44 -16.57 2.52
C LEU A 28 -10.71 -17.23 1.96
N PRO A 29 -11.85 -17.12 2.66
CA PRO A 29 -13.11 -17.66 2.17
C PRO A 29 -13.50 -16.95 0.86
N ALA A 30 -14.14 -17.70 -0.06
CA ALA A 30 -14.28 -17.32 -1.47
C ALA A 30 -15.05 -16.00 -1.75
N ASP A 31 -15.73 -15.49 -0.72
CA ASP A 31 -16.55 -14.27 -0.67
C ASP A 31 -15.80 -13.06 -0.08
N LEU A 32 -14.75 -13.28 0.71
CA LEU A 32 -13.80 -12.26 1.18
C LEU A 32 -12.49 -12.37 0.41
N ARG A 33 -12.56 -12.28 -0.92
CA ARG A 33 -11.34 -12.07 -1.69
C ARG A 33 -10.87 -10.64 -1.44
N PRO A 34 -9.75 -10.39 -0.73
CA PRO A 34 -9.05 -9.14 -0.90
C PRO A 34 -8.79 -9.08 -2.40
N ASP A 35 -9.25 -7.99 -2.98
CA ASP A 35 -9.04 -7.56 -4.33
C ASP A 35 -7.57 -7.73 -4.73
N GLU A 36 -7.26 -8.93 -5.20
CA GLU A 36 -5.93 -9.36 -5.66
C GLU A 36 -5.37 -8.37 -6.67
N GLY A 37 -6.22 -7.63 -7.37
CA GLY A 37 -5.83 -6.60 -8.32
C GLY A 37 -5.06 -5.43 -7.71
N TYR A 38 -5.51 -4.80 -6.62
CA TYR A 38 -4.99 -3.46 -6.26
C TYR A 38 -3.60 -3.50 -5.63
N PHE A 39 -3.33 -4.49 -4.78
CA PHE A 39 -2.04 -4.64 -4.12
C PHE A 39 -0.95 -5.23 -5.04
N GLN A 40 -1.31 -5.67 -6.25
CA GLN A 40 -0.35 -6.08 -7.26
C GLN A 40 0.42 -4.88 -7.81
N ILE A 41 1.69 -5.11 -8.12
CA ILE A 41 2.50 -4.23 -8.95
C ILE A 41 1.75 -3.96 -10.25
N LYS A 42 1.54 -2.67 -10.55
CA LYS A 42 0.72 -2.20 -11.66
C LYS A 42 1.52 -1.86 -12.89
N LYS A 43 2.78 -1.48 -12.71
CA LYS A 43 3.65 -1.03 -13.80
C LYS A 43 5.11 -1.27 -13.44
N PHE A 44 5.91 -1.55 -14.45
CA PHE A 44 7.37 -1.51 -14.36
C PHE A 44 7.96 -0.75 -15.54
N ASN A 45 9.13 -0.13 -15.32
CA ASN A 45 10.00 0.37 -16.37
C ASN A 45 11.30 -0.43 -16.32
N ASP A 46 11.54 -1.25 -17.34
CA ASP A 46 12.69 -2.15 -17.41
C ASP A 46 14.03 -1.41 -17.48
N GLU A 47 14.12 -0.39 -18.33
CA GLU A 47 15.36 0.37 -18.55
C GLU A 47 15.77 1.14 -17.30
N GLN A 48 14.77 1.66 -16.59
CA GLN A 48 14.98 2.45 -15.38
C GLN A 48 14.84 1.63 -14.10
N GLN A 49 14.60 0.31 -14.16
CA GLN A 49 14.31 -0.55 -13.00
C GLN A 49 13.32 0.07 -12.00
N LEU A 50 12.23 0.66 -12.52
CA LEU A 50 11.18 1.26 -11.69
C LEU A 50 10.01 0.30 -11.57
N VAL A 51 9.38 0.30 -10.41
CA VAL A 51 8.21 -0.52 -10.10
C VAL A 51 7.17 0.34 -9.41
N PHE A 52 5.91 0.25 -9.81
CA PHE A 52 4.82 1.08 -9.29
C PHE A 52 3.59 0.27 -8.92
N GLY A 53 2.86 0.75 -7.91
CA GLY A 53 1.63 0.10 -7.45
C GLY A 53 1.06 0.74 -6.19
N TRP A 54 -0.04 0.17 -5.71
CA TRP A 54 -0.66 0.59 -4.46
C TRP A 54 0.04 -0.06 -3.27
N ALA A 55 0.59 0.77 -2.40
CA ALA A 55 1.15 0.34 -1.12
C ALA A 55 0.04 0.08 -0.08
N SER A 56 -1.02 0.88 -0.14
CA SER A 56 -2.22 0.72 0.68
C SER A 56 -3.43 1.31 -0.05
N VAL A 57 -4.61 0.75 0.17
CA VAL A 57 -5.88 1.28 -0.34
C VAL A 57 -6.86 1.33 0.81
N SER A 58 -7.35 2.53 1.12
CA SER A 58 -8.30 2.79 2.20
C SER A 58 -9.75 2.64 1.74
N MET A 59 -10.05 3.07 0.52
CA MET A 59 -11.40 3.06 -0.02
C MET A 59 -11.41 2.80 -1.52
N ARG A 60 -12.35 1.98 -1.96
CA ARG A 60 -12.57 1.66 -3.38
C ARG A 60 -13.23 2.83 -4.12
N VAL A 61 -13.21 2.73 -5.44
CA VAL A 61 -13.89 3.67 -6.36
C VAL A 61 -15.41 3.71 -6.16
N ASP A 62 -16.01 2.60 -5.72
CA ASP A 62 -17.45 2.48 -5.42
C ASP A 62 -17.82 3.00 -4.01
N GLY A 63 -16.83 3.49 -3.26
CA GLY A 63 -17.01 4.03 -1.91
C GLY A 63 -16.99 2.97 -0.80
N GLU A 64 -16.73 1.70 -1.10
CA GLU A 64 -16.54 0.69 -0.07
C GLU A 64 -15.18 0.87 0.64
N LEU A 65 -15.22 0.98 1.97
CA LEU A 65 -14.02 0.96 2.80
C LEU A 65 -13.34 -0.41 2.70
N ILE A 66 -12.03 -0.40 2.49
CA ILE A 66 -11.25 -1.63 2.46
C ILE A 66 -10.76 -1.89 3.87
N VAL A 67 -11.13 -3.07 4.38
CA VAL A 67 -10.52 -3.63 5.58
C VAL A 67 -9.15 -4.17 5.14
N ASP A 68 -8.09 -3.68 5.77
CA ASP A 68 -6.74 -4.11 5.51
C ASP A 68 -6.52 -5.58 5.94
N ARG A 69 -5.31 -6.11 5.72
CA ARG A 69 -4.99 -7.50 6.08
C ARG A 69 -5.03 -7.79 7.59
N GLN A 70 -5.02 -6.75 8.42
CA GLN A 70 -5.03 -6.82 9.88
C GLN A 70 -6.45 -6.68 10.45
N GLY A 71 -7.46 -6.55 9.58
CA GLY A 71 -8.85 -6.40 9.99
C GLY A 71 -9.23 -4.95 10.33
N ASP A 72 -8.43 -3.98 9.91
CA ASP A 72 -8.56 -2.56 10.26
C ASP A 72 -8.96 -1.68 9.08
N ILE A 73 -9.60 -0.55 9.37
CA ILE A 73 -9.86 0.50 8.39
C ILE A 73 -8.90 1.65 8.68
N ILE A 74 -8.06 1.96 7.68
CA ILE A 74 -7.19 3.12 7.72
C ILE A 74 -7.89 4.25 6.99
N GLU A 75 -8.31 5.28 7.71
CA GLU A 75 -8.92 6.47 7.09
C GLU A 75 -7.92 7.16 6.13
N PRO A 76 -8.38 7.71 4.99
CA PRO A 76 -7.49 8.34 4.00
C PRO A 76 -6.57 9.42 4.58
N ASP A 77 -7.05 10.17 5.56
CA ASP A 77 -6.28 11.26 6.20
C ASP A 77 -5.17 10.72 7.11
N GLU A 78 -5.40 9.60 7.80
CA GLU A 78 -4.37 8.94 8.62
C GLU A 78 -3.35 8.25 7.71
N LEU A 79 -3.81 7.60 6.63
CA LEU A 79 -2.92 7.04 5.62
C LEU A 79 -2.01 8.12 5.00
N GLU A 80 -2.56 9.30 4.75
CA GLU A 80 -1.81 10.43 4.21
C GLU A 80 -0.69 10.89 5.14
N LYS A 81 -0.99 11.10 6.42
CA LYS A 81 0.01 11.46 7.44
C LYS A 81 1.11 10.40 7.53
N ALA A 82 0.71 9.13 7.59
CA ALA A 82 1.64 8.01 7.67
C ALA A 82 2.56 7.94 6.43
N ALA A 83 2.02 8.17 5.23
CA ALA A 83 2.79 8.21 4.00
C ALA A 83 3.79 9.39 3.96
N TYR A 84 3.41 10.56 4.48
CA TYR A 84 4.32 11.69 4.59
C TYR A 84 5.44 11.44 5.59
N ASP A 85 5.10 10.95 6.79
CA ASP A 85 6.09 10.59 7.81
C ASP A 85 7.04 9.52 7.29
N PHE A 86 6.52 8.54 6.55
CA PHE A 86 7.33 7.57 5.85
C PHE A 86 8.31 8.28 4.91
N VAL A 87 7.85 9.02 3.90
CA VAL A 87 8.76 9.65 2.91
C VAL A 87 9.76 10.64 3.52
N LEU A 88 9.39 11.32 4.59
CA LEU A 88 10.26 12.26 5.30
C LEU A 88 11.41 11.54 6.02
N ASN A 89 11.12 10.41 6.67
CA ASN A 89 12.06 9.74 7.57
C ASN A 89 12.67 8.47 6.97
N PHE A 90 12.00 7.85 6.01
CA PHE A 90 12.27 6.53 5.46
C PHE A 90 12.02 6.51 3.94
N ARG A 91 13.08 6.29 3.16
CA ARG A 91 12.99 6.24 1.68
C ARG A 91 13.49 4.93 1.10
N GLY A 92 14.00 4.05 1.95
CA GLY A 92 14.49 2.75 1.55
C GLY A 92 13.35 1.79 1.24
N SER A 93 13.64 0.91 0.28
CA SER A 93 12.85 -0.29 0.02
C SER A 93 13.72 -1.53 0.18
N GLY A 94 13.18 -2.64 0.68
CA GLY A 94 13.86 -3.94 0.77
C GLY A 94 12.98 -5.10 0.35
N VAL A 95 13.41 -6.32 0.63
CA VAL A 95 12.74 -7.54 0.19
C VAL A 95 12.45 -8.43 1.39
N GLN A 96 11.21 -8.91 1.50
CA GLN A 96 10.81 -10.01 2.40
C GLN A 96 11.29 -9.92 3.87
N HIS A 97 11.51 -8.71 4.40
CA HIS A 97 11.94 -8.47 5.78
C HIS A 97 13.38 -8.90 6.10
N GLU A 98 14.23 -9.15 5.08
CA GLU A 98 15.61 -9.56 5.25
C GLU A 98 16.58 -8.61 4.52
N GLY A 99 17.72 -8.34 5.16
CA GLY A 99 18.87 -7.66 4.54
C GLY A 99 18.78 -6.14 4.40
N ASP A 100 19.74 -5.59 3.65
CA ASP A 100 19.91 -4.16 3.39
C ASP A 100 18.85 -3.62 2.42
N GLU A 101 18.72 -2.29 2.34
CA GLU A 101 17.85 -1.62 1.37
C GLU A 101 18.23 -2.00 -0.08
N GLN A 102 17.27 -2.52 -0.84
CA GLN A 102 17.37 -2.97 -2.23
C GLN A 102 16.71 -2.03 -3.23
N GLY A 103 16.23 -0.87 -2.77
CA GLY A 103 15.62 0.14 -3.61
C GLY A 103 15.32 1.43 -2.87
N GLN A 104 14.84 2.42 -3.61
CA GLN A 104 14.49 3.74 -3.08
C GLN A 104 13.15 4.21 -3.63
N ILE A 105 12.36 4.85 -2.78
CA ILE A 105 11.12 5.52 -3.19
C ILE A 105 11.47 6.70 -4.10
N VAL A 106 10.89 6.69 -5.30
CA VAL A 106 11.02 7.78 -6.29
C VAL A 106 9.68 8.48 -6.55
N GLU A 107 8.56 7.86 -6.22
CA GLU A 107 7.23 8.45 -6.28
C GLU A 107 6.41 8.05 -5.06
N SER A 108 5.65 9.00 -4.53
CA SER A 108 4.72 8.77 -3.42
C SER A 108 3.56 9.75 -3.54
N VAL A 109 2.36 9.21 -3.75
CA VAL A 109 1.13 9.99 -3.89
C VAL A 109 0.02 9.30 -3.11
N VAL A 110 -0.52 10.01 -2.11
CA VAL A 110 -1.77 9.60 -1.48
C VAL A 110 -2.93 10.30 -2.18
N PHE A 111 -3.89 9.54 -2.65
CA PHE A 111 -5.12 10.03 -3.25
C PHE A 111 -6.20 10.15 -2.18
N THR A 112 -6.65 11.38 -1.97
CA THR A 112 -7.76 11.75 -1.09
C THR A 112 -8.88 12.39 -1.93
N PRO A 113 -10.13 12.45 -1.42
CA PRO A 113 -11.22 13.09 -2.15
C PRO A 113 -10.91 14.54 -2.55
N GLU A 114 -10.21 15.26 -1.66
CA GLU A 114 -9.82 16.65 -1.84
C GLU A 114 -8.78 16.80 -2.96
N LYS A 115 -7.76 15.93 -2.98
CA LYS A 115 -6.75 15.91 -4.05
C LYS A 115 -7.37 15.57 -5.40
N LEU A 116 -8.26 14.58 -5.47
CA LEU A 116 -8.98 14.26 -6.70
C LEU A 116 -9.77 15.46 -7.22
N ALA A 117 -10.50 16.15 -6.35
CA ALA A 117 -11.27 17.34 -6.71
C ALA A 117 -10.39 18.48 -7.25
N VAL A 118 -9.27 18.79 -6.58
CA VAL A 118 -8.31 19.82 -7.03
C VAL A 118 -7.61 19.43 -8.33
N MET A 119 -7.34 18.14 -8.55
CA MET A 119 -6.78 17.63 -9.80
C MET A 119 -7.80 17.61 -10.96
N GLY A 120 -9.07 17.94 -10.70
CA GLY A 120 -10.14 17.89 -11.70
C GLY A 120 -10.59 16.47 -12.05
N LEU A 121 -10.33 15.51 -11.17
CA LEU A 121 -10.73 14.11 -11.32
C LEU A 121 -12.09 13.88 -10.66
N ALA A 122 -12.86 12.95 -11.23
CA ALA A 122 -14.10 12.49 -10.62
C ALA A 122 -13.81 11.78 -9.28
N LYS A 123 -14.77 11.79 -8.36
CA LYS A 123 -14.61 11.19 -7.02
C LYS A 123 -14.37 9.68 -7.05
N ASP A 124 -14.79 9.02 -8.12
CA ASP A 124 -14.66 7.60 -8.41
C ASP A 124 -13.59 7.31 -9.47
N ALA A 125 -12.79 8.30 -9.86
CA ALA A 125 -11.75 8.13 -10.88
C ALA A 125 -10.63 7.17 -10.44
N LEU A 126 -10.32 7.18 -9.14
CA LEU A 126 -9.28 6.37 -8.52
C LEU A 126 -9.73 5.92 -7.12
N PRO A 127 -9.23 4.77 -6.62
CA PRO A 127 -9.32 4.45 -5.21
C PRO A 127 -8.67 5.54 -4.35
N LEU A 128 -9.14 5.66 -3.11
CA LEU A 128 -8.41 6.41 -2.09
C LEU A 128 -7.36 5.51 -1.48
N GLY A 129 -6.11 5.95 -1.50
CA GLY A 129 -5.01 5.09 -1.13
C GLY A 129 -3.67 5.70 -1.44
N TRP A 130 -2.63 4.94 -1.13
CA TRP A 130 -1.25 5.33 -1.30
C TRP A 130 -0.61 4.61 -2.48
N TRP A 131 -0.31 5.36 -3.53
CA TRP A 131 0.45 4.93 -4.68
C TRP A 131 1.93 5.25 -4.50
N ILE A 132 2.80 4.28 -4.81
CA ILE A 132 4.25 4.46 -4.76
C ILE A 132 4.94 4.01 -6.04
N GLY A 133 6.12 4.58 -6.25
CA GLY A 133 7.11 4.13 -7.22
C GLY A 133 8.44 3.87 -6.52
N VAL A 134 9.04 2.71 -6.80
CA VAL A 134 10.33 2.27 -6.24
C VAL A 134 11.32 2.06 -7.37
N LYS A 135 12.50 2.68 -7.25
CA LYS A 135 13.69 2.35 -8.03
C LYS A 135 14.40 1.19 -7.35
N ILE A 136 14.41 0.03 -7.99
CA ILE A 136 15.13 -1.14 -7.49
C ILE A 136 16.58 -1.03 -7.92
N THR A 137 17.51 -1.09 -6.95
CA THR A 137 18.95 -0.98 -7.18
C THR A 137 19.60 -2.32 -7.46
N ASP A 138 19.05 -3.42 -6.90
CA ASP A 138 19.51 -4.77 -7.14
C ASP A 138 18.82 -5.40 -8.39
N ALA A 139 19.63 -5.78 -9.38
CA ALA A 139 19.14 -6.35 -10.62
C ALA A 139 18.51 -7.74 -10.47
N ALA A 140 18.97 -8.55 -9.50
CA ALA A 140 18.39 -9.85 -9.20
C ALA A 140 17.02 -9.70 -8.54
N VAL A 141 16.85 -8.72 -7.63
CA VAL A 141 15.53 -8.37 -7.07
C VAL A 141 14.59 -7.88 -8.17
N PHE A 142 15.06 -6.99 -9.05
CA PHE A 142 14.25 -6.50 -10.17
C PHE A 142 13.81 -7.64 -11.10
N LYS A 143 14.69 -8.61 -11.36
CA LYS A 143 14.35 -9.81 -12.14
C LYS A 143 13.25 -10.64 -11.47
N GLN A 144 13.29 -10.80 -10.15
CA GLN A 144 12.26 -11.55 -9.40
C GLN A 144 10.89 -10.86 -9.47
N VAL A 145 10.87 -9.53 -9.39
CA VAL A 145 9.64 -8.74 -9.61
C VAL A 145 9.05 -9.03 -10.99
N LYS A 146 9.89 -8.99 -12.04
CA LYS A 146 9.45 -9.28 -13.41
C LYS A 146 8.93 -10.70 -13.61
N GLU A 147 9.51 -11.66 -12.90
CA GLU A 147 9.08 -13.06 -12.92
C GLU A 147 7.80 -13.30 -12.09
N GLY A 148 7.22 -12.25 -11.50
CA GLY A 148 6.02 -12.35 -10.66
C GLY A 148 6.27 -12.99 -9.30
N LYS A 149 7.54 -13.23 -8.94
CA LYS A 149 7.93 -13.82 -7.65
C LYS A 149 7.79 -12.85 -6.50
N LEU A 150 7.75 -11.56 -6.80
CA LEU A 150 7.55 -10.47 -5.84
C LEU A 150 6.40 -9.58 -6.33
N PRO A 151 5.13 -10.02 -6.25
CA PRO A 151 4.03 -9.38 -6.99
C PRO A 151 3.46 -8.14 -6.32
N MET A 152 3.84 -7.79 -5.10
CA MET A 152 3.15 -6.75 -4.33
C MET A 152 4.07 -5.95 -3.39
N PHE A 153 3.58 -4.78 -2.97
CA PHE A 153 4.20 -3.96 -1.93
C PHE A 153 3.60 -4.27 -0.55
N SER A 154 4.42 -4.10 0.49
CA SER A 154 4.02 -4.10 1.89
C SER A 154 4.79 -3.00 2.60
N ILE A 155 4.09 -2.16 3.36
CA ILE A 155 4.71 -1.15 4.20
C ILE A 155 4.62 -1.62 5.64
N GLN A 156 5.76 -1.63 6.32
CA GLN A 156 5.79 -1.94 7.73
C GLN A 156 5.39 -0.70 8.55
N GLY A 157 4.43 -0.88 9.44
CA GLY A 157 3.94 0.15 10.34
C GLY A 157 3.52 -0.40 11.70
N SER A 158 3.31 0.51 12.62
CA SER A 158 2.74 0.27 13.94
C SER A 158 1.49 1.12 14.07
N ALA A 159 0.39 0.53 14.52
CA ALA A 159 -0.88 1.20 14.65
C ALA A 159 -1.37 1.26 16.09
N GLU A 160 -2.04 2.34 16.46
CA GLU A 160 -2.88 2.40 17.66
C GLU A 160 -4.36 2.38 17.24
N ARG A 161 -5.13 1.41 17.75
CA ARG A 161 -6.57 1.29 17.50
C ARG A 161 -7.34 2.15 18.50
N GLU A 162 -8.25 2.99 18.02
CA GLU A 162 -9.23 3.69 18.85
C GLU A 162 -10.63 3.08 18.67
N GLU A 163 -11.35 2.81 19.77
CA GLU A 163 -12.75 2.39 19.69
C GLU A 163 -13.61 3.56 19.17
N ALA A 164 -14.41 3.29 18.13
CA ALA A 164 -15.34 4.27 17.60
C ALA A 164 -16.43 4.59 18.65
N ALA A 165 -16.49 5.86 19.05
CA ALA A 165 -17.42 6.40 20.06
C ALA A 165 -18.90 6.21 19.72
#